data_AF-A0A9Q0JS45-F1
#
_entry.id   AF-A0A9Q0JS45-F1
#
_cell.length_a   1.000
_cell.length_b   1.000
_cell.length_c   1.000
_cell.angle_alpha   90.00
_cell.angle_beta   90.00
_cell.angle_gamma   90.00
#
_symmetry.space_group_name_H-M   'P 1'
#
loop_
_entity.id
_entity.type
_entity.pdbx_description
1 polymer ?
#
loop_
_entity_poly.entity_id
_entity_poly.type
_entity_poly.pdbx_seq_one_letter_code
_entity_poly.pdbx_strand_id
1 'polypeptide(L)'
;MSRVLILLALCFLPAIVNAARPVHPVKNPFVVVGKVFCDTCRCGFETSATTYIHGAQVRVECKDRNTLNVVYHADGVTDATELTGSQLQMTTREELCESTLVSSPQTDCSQDTRA
;
A
#
# COMPACT_ATOMS: atom_id res chain seq x y z
N MET A 1 53.09 -14.48 12.42
CA MET A 1 52.21 -13.60 13.24
C MET A 1 51.32 -12.72 12.36
N SER A 2 51.85 -11.70 11.67
CA SER A 2 51.05 -10.71 10.91
C SER A 2 50.19 -11.30 9.78
N ARG A 3 50.70 -12.26 9.00
CA ARG A 3 49.94 -12.88 7.89
C ARG A 3 48.72 -13.68 8.34
N VAL A 4 48.78 -14.30 9.51
CA VAL A 4 47.66 -15.06 10.09
C VAL A 4 46.56 -14.11 10.57
N LEU A 5 46.96 -12.98 11.19
CA LEU A 5 46.02 -11.94 11.61
C LEU A 5 45.29 -11.28 10.43
N ILE A 6 46.00 -11.08 9.31
CA ILE A 6 45.40 -10.52 8.07
C ILE A 6 44.37 -11.48 7.47
N LEU A 7 44.67 -12.78 7.42
CA LEU A 7 43.73 -13.80 6.91
C LEU A 7 42.48 -13.93 7.79
N LEU A 8 42.65 -13.89 9.12
CA LEU A 8 41.53 -13.87 10.05
C LEU A 8 40.67 -12.61 9.83
N ALA A 9 41.27 -11.43 9.71
CA ALA A 9 40.53 -10.21 9.42
C ALA A 9 39.73 -10.33 8.11
N LEU A 10 40.34 -10.80 7.01
CA LEU A 10 39.68 -10.96 5.71
C LEU A 10 38.50 -11.94 5.72
N CYS A 11 38.57 -13.00 6.52
CA CYS A 11 37.48 -13.98 6.62
C CYS A 11 36.35 -13.53 7.56
N PHE A 12 36.65 -12.81 8.64
CA PHE A 12 35.64 -12.42 9.65
C PHE A 12 34.98 -11.07 9.37
N LEU A 13 35.66 -10.13 8.72
CA LEU A 13 35.10 -8.83 8.35
C LEU A 13 33.81 -8.92 7.50
N PRO A 14 33.73 -9.72 6.40
CA PRO A 14 32.52 -9.79 5.59
C PRO A 14 31.33 -10.44 6.33
N ALA A 15 31.59 -11.37 7.25
CA ALA A 15 30.55 -11.99 8.07
C ALA A 15 29.91 -10.98 9.05
N ILE A 16 30.73 -10.13 9.66
CA ILE A 16 30.27 -9.07 10.58
C ILE A 16 29.47 -8.00 9.82
N VAL A 17 29.93 -7.61 8.62
CA VAL A 17 29.23 -6.62 7.78
C VAL A 17 27.85 -7.12 7.34
N ASN A 18 27.68 -8.41 7.07
CA ASN A 18 26.38 -8.97 6.70
C ASN A 18 25.43 -9.11 7.90
N ALA A 19 25.93 -9.46 9.09
CA ALA A 19 25.12 -9.53 10.31
C ALA A 19 24.73 -8.14 10.85
N ALA A 20 25.53 -7.11 10.56
CA ALA A 20 25.28 -5.74 10.97
C ALA A 20 24.44 -4.94 9.96
N ARG A 21 24.00 -5.53 8.84
CA ARG A 21 23.04 -4.86 7.97
C ARG A 21 21.73 -4.75 8.74
N PRO A 22 21.27 -3.54 9.12
CA PRO A 22 19.93 -3.42 9.64
C PRO A 22 18.98 -3.91 8.55
N VAL A 23 18.25 -4.99 8.82
CA VAL A 23 16.95 -5.21 8.17
C VAL A 23 16.19 -3.94 8.50
N HIS A 24 16.14 -3.00 7.56
CA HIS A 24 15.52 -1.71 7.80
C HIS A 24 14.09 -1.97 8.25
N PRO A 25 13.74 -1.76 9.54
CA PRO A 25 12.34 -1.74 9.91
C PRO A 25 11.76 -0.58 9.11
N VAL A 26 10.68 -0.80 8.39
CA VAL A 26 9.98 0.26 7.64
C VAL A 26 9.63 1.36 8.64
N LYS A 27 10.42 2.43 8.67
CA LYS A 27 10.41 3.40 9.77
C LYS A 27 9.15 4.27 9.75
N ASN A 28 8.40 4.29 8.64
CA ASN A 28 7.24 5.15 8.47
C ASN A 28 6.21 4.45 7.57
N PRO A 29 5.20 3.74 8.11
CA PRO A 29 4.09 3.29 7.29
C PRO A 29 3.37 4.51 6.69
N PHE A 30 3.03 4.44 5.41
CA PHE A 30 2.22 5.45 4.75
C PHE A 30 0.75 5.19 5.08
N VAL A 31 -0.01 6.25 5.32
CA VAL A 31 -1.46 6.13 5.52
C VAL A 31 -2.14 6.63 4.25
N VAL A 32 -2.88 5.74 3.59
CA VAL A 32 -3.69 6.10 2.43
C VAL A 32 -5.08 6.49 2.93
N VAL A 33 -5.48 7.73 2.66
CA VAL A 33 -6.78 8.27 3.04
C VAL A 33 -7.54 8.64 1.76
N GLY A 34 -8.81 8.26 1.70
CA GLY A 34 -9.68 8.56 0.57
C GLY A 34 -11.15 8.63 0.99
N LYS A 35 -12.04 8.76 0.01
CA LYS A 35 -13.48 8.67 0.19
C LYS A 35 -14.08 7.85 -0.94
N VAL A 36 -15.16 7.13 -0.65
CA VAL A 36 -15.99 6.50 -1.69
C VAL A 36 -17.29 7.29 -1.75
N PHE A 37 -17.72 7.62 -2.95
CA PHE A 37 -18.91 8.41 -3.16
C PHE A 37 -19.78 7.81 -4.26
N CYS A 38 -21.08 8.07 -4.18
CA CYS A 38 -22.02 7.72 -5.20
C CYS A 38 -22.06 8.82 -6.28
N ASP A 39 -21.70 8.45 -7.50
CA ASP A 39 -21.79 9.32 -8.67
C ASP A 39 -23.20 9.26 -9.28
N THR A 40 -24.15 9.91 -8.61
CA THR A 40 -25.56 10.00 -9.03
C THR A 40 -25.73 10.62 -10.42
N CYS A 41 -24.76 11.43 -10.86
CA CYS A 41 -24.74 12.08 -12.17
C CYS A 41 -24.03 11.26 -13.26
N ARG A 42 -23.32 10.18 -12.90
CA ARG A 42 -22.49 9.35 -13.80
C ARG A 42 -21.48 10.17 -14.61
N CYS A 43 -20.86 11.15 -13.97
CA CYS A 43 -19.95 12.11 -14.59
C CYS A 43 -18.46 11.78 -14.36
N GLY A 44 -18.15 10.87 -13.42
CA GLY A 44 -16.80 10.43 -13.09
C GLY A 44 -16.04 11.36 -12.12
N PHE A 45 -16.71 12.33 -11.49
CA PHE A 45 -16.11 13.24 -10.51
C PHE A 45 -17.13 13.69 -9.45
N GLU A 46 -16.66 14.25 -8.33
CA GLU A 46 -17.54 14.76 -7.26
C GLU A 46 -18.31 16.01 -7.72
N THR A 47 -19.61 16.04 -7.45
CA THR A 47 -20.50 17.18 -7.72
C THR A 47 -21.23 17.60 -6.45
N SER A 48 -22.00 18.68 -6.51
CA SER A 48 -22.86 19.09 -5.38
C SER A 48 -23.96 18.08 -5.04
N ALA A 49 -24.28 17.14 -5.95
CA ALA A 49 -25.26 16.08 -5.73
C ALA A 49 -24.66 14.78 -5.19
N THR A 50 -23.34 14.74 -5.00
CA THR A 50 -22.62 13.56 -4.54
C THR A 50 -22.93 13.22 -3.08
N THR A 51 -23.14 11.93 -2.80
CA THR A 51 -23.31 11.39 -1.45
C THR A 51 -22.19 10.41 -1.13
N TYR A 52 -21.66 10.43 0.09
CA TYR A 52 -20.59 9.52 0.50
C TYR A 52 -21.15 8.16 0.92
N ILE A 53 -20.41 7.09 0.63
CA ILE A 53 -20.80 5.71 0.91
C ILE A 53 -19.97 5.20 2.10
N HIS A 54 -20.66 4.95 3.22
CA HIS A 54 -20.08 4.26 4.38
C HIS A 54 -20.28 2.75 4.26
N GLY A 55 -19.30 1.96 4.72
CA GLY A 55 -19.31 0.50 4.62
C GLY A 55 -18.87 -0.05 3.26
N ALA A 56 -18.37 0.79 2.36
CA ALA A 56 -17.80 0.36 1.08
C ALA A 56 -16.47 -0.36 1.31
N GLN A 57 -16.28 -1.51 0.66
CA GLN A 57 -15.03 -2.25 0.72
C GLN A 57 -14.09 -1.76 -0.37
N VAL A 58 -12.86 -1.44 0.02
CA VAL A 58 -11.81 -0.97 -0.87
C VAL A 58 -10.57 -1.83 -0.72
N ARG A 59 -9.79 -1.98 -1.80
CA ARG A 59 -8.52 -2.67 -1.80
C ARG A 59 -7.43 -1.77 -2.37
N VAL A 60 -6.33 -1.64 -1.64
CA VAL A 60 -5.08 -1.07 -2.15
C VAL A 60 -4.19 -2.23 -2.57
N GLU A 61 -3.78 -2.24 -3.83
CA GLU A 61 -2.88 -3.25 -4.38
C GLU A 61 -1.63 -2.58 -4.93
N CYS A 62 -0.46 -3.06 -4.54
CA CYS A 62 0.82 -2.59 -5.01
C CYS A 62 1.52 -3.68 -5.83
N LYS A 63 1.99 -3.29 -7.01
CA LYS A 63 2.69 -4.16 -7.96
C LYS A 63 4.14 -3.73 -8.09
N ASP A 64 5.04 -4.71 -8.21
CA ASP A 64 6.41 -4.43 -8.64
C ASP A 64 6.38 -3.81 -10.04
N ARG A 65 7.07 -2.69 -10.24
CA ARG A 65 6.98 -1.92 -11.49
C ARG A 65 7.52 -2.65 -12.71
N ASN A 66 8.47 -3.56 -12.52
CA ASN A 66 9.14 -4.26 -13.63
C ASN A 66 8.39 -5.53 -14.03
N THR A 67 7.93 -6.28 -13.04
CA THR A 67 7.28 -7.59 -13.23
C THR A 67 5.76 -7.50 -13.25
N LEU A 68 5.18 -6.40 -12.77
CA LEU A 68 3.75 -6.19 -12.56
C LEU A 68 3.10 -7.20 -11.61
N ASN A 69 3.90 -7.97 -10.88
CA ASN A 69 3.40 -8.91 -9.89
C ASN A 69 2.96 -8.16 -8.63
N VAL A 70 1.86 -8.60 -8.05
CA VAL A 70 1.38 -8.06 -6.77
C VAL A 70 2.38 -8.42 -5.67
N VAL A 71 2.94 -7.40 -5.04
CA VAL A 71 3.89 -7.55 -3.93
C VAL A 71 3.23 -7.26 -2.58
N TYR A 72 2.14 -6.49 -2.59
CA TYR A 72 1.41 -6.12 -1.40
C TYR A 72 -0.06 -5.84 -1.72
N HIS A 73 -0.96 -6.19 -0.80
CA HIS A 73 -2.34 -5.75 -0.82
C HIS A 73 -2.86 -5.49 0.59
N ALA A 74 -3.81 -4.58 0.71
CA ALA A 74 -4.56 -4.33 1.94
C ALA A 74 -6.01 -4.00 1.63
N ASP A 75 -6.91 -4.52 2.47
CA ASP A 75 -8.33 -4.25 2.41
C ASP A 75 -8.72 -3.20 3.46
N GLY A 76 -9.72 -2.39 3.13
CA GLY A 76 -10.27 -1.36 3.99
C GLY A 76 -11.78 -1.24 3.85
N VAL A 77 -12.42 -0.65 4.85
CA VAL A 77 -13.85 -0.34 4.85
C VAL A 77 -14.01 1.14 5.13
N THR A 78 -14.84 1.83 4.35
CA THR A 78 -15.11 3.25 4.59
C THR A 78 -15.92 3.43 5.87
N ASP A 79 -15.42 4.22 6.82
CA ASP A 79 -16.18 4.59 8.02
C ASP A 79 -16.93 5.92 7.83
N ALA A 80 -17.70 6.30 8.86
CA ALA A 80 -18.59 7.47 8.89
C ALA A 80 -17.88 8.82 8.67
N THR A 81 -16.56 8.88 8.83
CA THR A 81 -15.85 10.14 9.02
C THR A 81 -14.52 10.22 8.30
N GLU A 82 -13.85 9.09 8.03
CA GLU A 82 -12.57 9.04 7.32
C GLU A 82 -12.35 7.61 6.82
N LEU A 83 -11.66 7.40 5.70
CA LEU A 83 -11.06 6.07 5.51
C LEU A 83 -9.99 5.95 6.60
N THR A 84 -10.26 5.20 7.66
CA THR A 84 -9.20 4.77 8.59
C THR A 84 -8.25 3.90 7.77
N GLY A 85 -7.27 4.56 7.15
CA GLY A 85 -6.42 4.00 6.13
C GLY A 85 -5.73 2.76 6.66
N SER A 86 -5.85 1.65 5.92
CA SER A 86 -4.98 0.51 6.10
C SER A 86 -3.54 1.03 6.12
N GLN A 87 -2.82 0.86 7.23
CA GLN A 87 -1.44 1.28 7.35
C GLN A 87 -0.64 0.52 6.30
N LEU A 88 -0.22 1.23 5.25
CA LEU A 88 0.54 0.66 4.16
C LEU A 88 1.99 0.65 4.60
N GLN A 89 2.49 -0.53 4.99
CA GLN A 89 3.90 -0.70 5.29
C GLN A 89 4.67 -0.83 3.97
N MET A 90 4.82 0.29 3.28
CA MET A 90 5.44 0.33 1.96
C MET A 90 6.97 0.28 2.11
N THR A 91 7.57 -0.83 1.65
CA THR A 91 9.00 -1.12 1.82
C THR A 91 9.90 -0.45 0.79
N THR A 92 9.36 -0.01 -0.35
CA THR A 92 10.20 0.42 -1.47
C THR A 92 9.57 1.49 -2.36
N ARG A 93 10.40 2.39 -2.88
CA ARG A 93 10.03 3.57 -3.70
C ARG A 93 9.66 3.23 -5.16
N GLU A 94 9.57 1.94 -5.49
CA GLU A 94 9.53 1.43 -6.86
C GLU A 94 8.25 0.63 -7.18
N GLU A 95 7.25 0.66 -6.31
CA GLU A 95 6.01 -0.09 -6.45
C GLU A 95 4.89 0.80 -7.03
N LEU A 96 4.08 0.25 -7.94
CA LEU A 96 2.88 0.89 -8.48
C LEU A 96 1.68 0.50 -7.63
N CYS A 97 1.15 1.42 -6.84
CA CYS A 97 -0.01 1.18 -6.00
C CYS A 97 -1.28 1.82 -6.57
N GLU A 98 -2.37 1.05 -6.55
CA GLU A 98 -3.69 1.49 -6.98
C GLU A 98 -4.75 1.09 -5.96
N SER A 99 -5.71 1.97 -5.72
CA SER A 99 -6.91 1.65 -4.94
C SER A 99 -8.06 1.30 -5.87
N THR A 100 -8.76 0.23 -5.54
CA THR A 100 -9.93 -0.26 -6.27
C THR A 100 -11.13 -0.39 -5.34
N LEU A 101 -12.32 -0.15 -5.87
CA LEU A 101 -13.57 -0.42 -5.17
C LEU A 101 -13.87 -1.91 -5.31
N VAL A 102 -14.04 -2.61 -4.18
CA VAL A 102 -14.37 -4.04 -4.17
C VAL A 102 -15.87 -4.24 -4.13
N SER A 103 -16.57 -3.49 -3.26
CA SER A 103 -18.02 -3.55 -3.16
C SER A 103 -18.62 -2.32 -2.49
N SER A 104 -19.89 -2.08 -2.79
CA SER A 104 -20.71 -1.05 -2.16
C SER A 104 -21.88 -1.70 -1.40
N PRO A 105 -22.19 -1.24 -0.18
CA PRO A 105 -23.38 -1.69 0.55
C PRO A 105 -24.67 -1.05 0.01
N GLN A 106 -24.57 -0.01 -0.83
CA GLN A 106 -25.71 0.65 -1.46
C GLN A 106 -26.05 -0.06 -2.77
N THR A 107 -27.21 -0.70 -2.84
CA THR A 107 -27.64 -1.47 -4.02
C THR A 107 -27.83 -0.60 -5.26
N ASP A 108 -28.34 0.62 -5.05
CA ASP A 108 -28.54 1.65 -6.07
C ASP A 108 -27.23 2.31 -6.54
N CYS A 109 -26.13 2.07 -5.83
CA CYS A 109 -24.80 2.57 -6.17
C CYS A 109 -23.74 1.45 -6.06
N SER A 110 -24.00 0.35 -6.78
CA SER A 110 -23.19 -0.87 -6.75
C SER A 110 -22.34 -1.10 -8.01
N GLN A 111 -22.54 -0.29 -9.05
CA GLN A 111 -21.75 -0.36 -10.28
C GLN A 111 -20.50 0.50 -10.14
N ASP A 112 -19.33 -0.10 -10.39
CA ASP A 112 -18.10 0.66 -10.53
C ASP A 112 -18.11 1.41 -11.88
N THR A 113 -17.96 2.73 -11.82
CA THR A 113 -17.92 3.61 -13.00
C THR A 113 -16.59 3.52 -13.76
N ARG A 114 -15.56 2.84 -13.22
CA ARG A 114 -14.22 2.71 -13.80
C ARG A 114 -14.02 1.42 -14.62
N ALA A 115 -15.10 0.77 -15.07
CA ALA A 115 -15.05 -0.38 -15.97
C ALA A 115 -14.81 0.00 -17.44
#